data_AF-A0A3D3WHU3-F1
#
_entry.id   AF-A0A3D3WHU3-F1
#
_cell.length_a   1.000
_cell.length_b   1.000
_cell.length_c   1.000
_cell.angle_alpha   90.00
_cell.angle_beta   90.00
_cell.angle_gamma   90.00
#
_symmetry.space_group_name_H-M   'P 1'
#
loop_
_entity.id
_entity.type
_entity.pdbx_description
1 polymer ?
#
loop_
_entity_poly.entity_id
_entity_poly.type
_entity_poly.pdbx_seq_one_letter_code
_entity_poly.pdbx_strand_id
1 'polypeptide(L)' 'MPIATWGLLLLLSFVWSLSFTTAEILLETALPFTIVFYRVLIASLIMIVLIRGLGKRIPYAPRALFFLFLMGLTNNALPF' A
#
# COMPACT_ATOMS: atom_id res chain seq x y z
N MET A 1 -25.65 3.13 14.21
CA MET A 1 -24.26 3.03 13.71
C MET A 1 -23.46 4.19 14.29
N PRO A 2 -22.29 3.95 14.91
CA PRO A 2 -21.53 5.01 15.58
C PRO A 2 -21.12 6.10 14.59
N ILE A 3 -21.22 7.39 14.97
CA ILE A 3 -20.82 8.54 14.15
C ILE A 3 -19.35 8.46 13.70
N ALA A 4 -18.50 7.83 14.52
CA ALA A 4 -17.10 7.56 14.23
C ALA A 4 -16.92 6.69 12.98
N THR A 5 -17.83 5.74 12.73
CA THR A 5 -17.80 4.86 11.54
C THR A 5 -18.04 5.67 10.28
N TRP A 6 -18.98 6.61 10.30
CA TRP A 6 -19.26 7.51 9.18
C TRP A 6 -18.07 8.44 8.91
N GLY A 7 -17.42 8.95 9.96
CA GLY A 7 -16.17 9.71 9.83
C GLY A 7 -15.04 8.90 9.19
N LEU A 8 -14.85 7.65 9.62
CA LEU A 8 -13.88 6.73 9.04
C LEU A 8 -14.17 6.43 7.57
N LEU A 9 -15.44 6.22 7.21
CA LEU A 9 -15.87 5.99 5.83
C LEU A 9 -15.60 7.21 4.95
N LEU A 10 -15.88 8.43 5.42
CA LEU A 10 -15.58 9.65 4.68
C LEU A 10 -14.08 9.82 4.43
N LEU A 11 -13.26 9.59 5.46
CA LEU A 11 -11.81 9.63 5.34
C LEU A 11 -11.31 8.59 4.34
N LEU A 12 -11.82 7.36 4.43
CA LEU A 12 -11.47 6.27 3.53
C LEU A 12 -11.82 6.61 2.07
N SER A 13 -13.02 7.15 1.83
CA SER A 13 -13.44 7.62 0.51
C SER A 13 -12.52 8.72 -0.01
N PHE A 14 -12.12 9.67 0.83
CA PHE A 14 -11.23 10.75 0.44
C PHE A 14 -9.83 10.24 0.04
N VAL A 15 -9.26 9.33 0.85
CA VAL A 15 -7.97 8.68 0.56
C VAL A 15 -8.02 7.90 -0.74
N TRP A 16 -9.10 7.14 -0.98
CA TRP A 16 -9.28 6.39 -2.21
C TRP A 16 -9.44 7.30 -3.44
N SER A 17 -10.28 8.34 -3.35
CA SER A 17 -10.49 9.28 -4.44
C SER A 17 -9.19 10.01 -4.83
N LEU A 18 -8.40 10.44 -3.85
CA LEU A 18 -7.12 11.11 -4.09
C LEU A 18 -6.10 10.16 -4.72
N SER A 19 -6.09 8.90 -4.31
CA SER A 19 -5.16 7.90 -4.86
C SER A 19 -5.44 7.56 -6.32
N PHE A 20 -6.72 7.49 -6.73
CA PHE A 20 -7.09 7.23 -8.12
C PHE A 20 -6.82 8.42 -9.03
N THR A 21 -7.24 9.63 -8.62
CA THR A 21 -6.99 10.85 -9.41
C THR A 21 -5.49 11.12 -9.59
N THR A 22 -4.68 10.90 -8.55
CA THR A 22 -3.23 11.04 -8.66
C THR A 22 -2.61 10.01 -9.61
N ALA A 23 -3.12 8.77 -9.62
CA ALA A 23 -2.64 7.72 -10.52
C ALA A 23 -2.96 8.04 -11.99
N GLU A 24 -4.15 8.57 -12.27
CA GLU A 24 -4.55 9.01 -13.62
C GLU A 24 -3.68 10.14 -14.15
N ILE A 25 -3.39 11.15 -13.31
CA ILE A 25 -2.49 12.26 -13.65
C ILE A 25 -1.04 11.76 -13.92
N LEU A 26 -0.55 10.81 -13.11
CA LEU A 26 0.79 10.26 -13.32
C LEU A 26 0.88 9.37 -14.56
N LEU A 27 -0.21 8.71 -14.99
CA LEU A 27 -0.23 7.90 -16.21
C LEU A 27 -0.01 8.73 -17.48
N GLU A 28 -0.33 10.03 -17.46
CA GLU A 28 -0.05 10.93 -18.58
C GLU A 28 1.44 11.21 -18.78
N THR A 29 2.27 11.00 -17.75
CA THR A 29 3.68 11.41 -17.74
C THR A 29 4.67 10.29 -17.42
N ALA A 30 4.23 9.20 -16.79
CA ALA A 30 5.07 8.11 -16.34
C ALA A 30 4.50 6.73 -16.73
N LEU A 31 5.38 5.78 -17.07
CA LEU A 31 4.97 4.41 -17.34
C LEU A 31 4.27 3.80 -16.11
N PRO A 32 3.20 2.99 -16.30
CA PRO A 32 2.44 2.36 -15.21
C PRO A 32 3.32 1.64 -14.18
N PHE A 33 4.38 0.99 -14.65
CA PHE A 33 5.34 0.27 -13.83
C PHE A 33 6.06 1.18 -12.81
N THR A 34 6.38 2.41 -13.19
CA THR A 34 7.07 3.39 -12.32
C THR A 34 6.17 3.81 -11.16
N ILE A 35 4.87 3.99 -11.44
CA ILE A 35 3.86 4.38 -10.45
C ILE A 35 3.73 3.27 -9.40
N VAL A 36 3.60 2.02 -9.85
CA VAL A 36 3.53 0.85 -8.96
C VAL A 36 4.81 0.71 -8.13
N PHE A 37 5.98 0.88 -8.76
CA PHE A 37 7.27 0.82 -8.05
C PHE A 37 7.34 1.84 -6.91
N TYR A 38 7.06 3.12 -7.17
CA TYR A 38 7.09 4.16 -6.13
C TYR A 38 6.05 3.90 -5.03
N ARG A 39 4.84 3.47 -5.40
CA ARG A 39 3.78 3.20 -4.42
C ARG A 39 4.17 2.06 -3.48
N VAL A 40 4.68 0.96 -4.02
CA VAL A 40 5.13 -0.21 -3.23
C VAL A 40 6.36 0.15 -2.42
N LEU A 41 7.29 0.94 -2.97
CA LEU A 41 8.47 1.42 -2.24
C LEU A 41 8.08 2.22 -1.00
N ILE A 42 7.22 3.23 -1.16
CA ILE A 42 6.75 4.07 -0.04
C ILE A 42 6.00 3.23 0.99
N ALA A 43 5.08 2.36 0.56
CA ALA A 43 4.34 1.49 1.46
C ALA A 43 5.26 0.54 2.25
N SER A 44 6.29 -0.01 1.59
CA SER A 44 7.26 -0.89 2.23
C SER A 44 8.10 -0.16 3.28
N LEU A 45 8.53 1.08 3.00
CA LEU A 45 9.28 1.91 3.95
C LEU A 45 8.44 2.25 5.17
N ILE A 46 7.19 2.67 4.98
CA ILE A 46 6.25 2.95 6.07
C ILE A 46 6.04 1.69 6.91
N MET A 47 5.82 0.54 6.28
CA MET A 47 5.63 -0.74 6.98
C MET A 47 6.84 -1.12 7.82
N ILE A 48 8.06 -0.96 7.28
CA ILE A 48 9.30 -1.23 8.00
C ILE A 48 9.45 -0.30 9.23
N VAL A 49 9.15 0.99 9.06
CA VAL A 49 9.18 1.97 10.16
C VAL A 49 8.15 1.62 11.23
N LEU A 50 6.92 1.27 10.82
CA LEU A 50 5.86 0.85 11.74
C LEU A 50 6.22 -0.42 12.50
N ILE A 51 6.73 -1.46 11.82
CA ILE A 51 7.11 -2.72 12.48
C ILE A 51 8.20 -2.46 13.53
N ARG A 52 9.19 -1.61 13.20
CA ARG A 52 10.21 -1.17 14.15
C ARG A 52 9.62 -0.38 15.32
N GLY A 53 8.71 0.55 15.06
CA GLY A 53 8.05 1.37 16.09
C GLY A 53 7.13 0.57 17.02
N LEU A 54 6.48 -0.48 16.50
CA LEU A 54 5.64 -1.40 17.30
C LEU A 54 6.45 -2.47 18.05
N GLY A 55 7.79 -2.50 17.91
CA GLY A 55 8.65 -3.51 18.55
C GLY A 55 8.41 -4.94 18.03
N LYS A 56 7.74 -5.10 16.89
CA LYS A 56 7.47 -6.42 16.31
C LYS A 56 8.69 -6.90 15.52
N ARG A 57 8.97 -8.20 15.59
CA ARG A 57 10.03 -8.82 14.78
C ARG A 57 9.51 -9.08 13.37
N ILE A 58 10.31 -8.68 12.39
CA ILE A 58 10.07 -9.06 10.99
C ILE A 58 10.29 -10.58 10.89
N PRO A 59 9.32 -11.35 10.37
CA PRO A 59 9.46 -12.79 10.22
C PRO A 59 10.40 -13.10 9.05
N TYR A 60 11.70 -13.22 9.33
CA TYR A 60 12.74 -13.55 8.34
C TYR A 60 12.79 -15.03 7.94
N ALA A 61 11.80 -15.84 8.31
CA ALA A 61 11.75 -17.24 7.88
C ALA A 61 11.55 -17.29 6.35
N PRO A 62 12.29 -18.14 5.61
CA PRO A 62 12.21 -18.19 4.14
C PRO A 62 10.80 -18.48 3.63
N ARG A 63 10.04 -19.32 4.36
CA ARG A 63 8.63 -19.59 4.06
C ARG A 63 7.75 -18.36 4.27
N ALA A 64 7.98 -17.58 5.32
CA ALA A 64 7.23 -16.35 5.59
C ALA A 64 7.55 -15.27 4.55
N LEU A 65 8.82 -15.13 4.16
CA LEU A 65 9.25 -14.25 3.07
C LEU A 65 8.62 -14.63 1.73
N PHE A 66 8.54 -15.93 1.41
CA PHE A 66 7.87 -16.40 0.20
C PHE A 66 6.39 -16.03 0.19
N PHE A 67 5.66 -16.26 1.30
CA PHE A 67 4.26 -15.84 1.40
C PHE A 67 4.09 -14.33 1.34
N LEU A 68 4.97 -13.56 1.99
CA LEU A 68 4.96 -12.10 1.95
C LEU A 68 5.18 -11.58 0.52
N PHE A 69 6.12 -12.20 -0.21
CA PHE A 69 6.40 -11.91 -1.61
C PHE A 69 5.21 -12.25 -2.49
N LEU A 70 4.64 -13.44 -2.36
CA LEU A 70 3.49 -13.88 -3.15
C LEU A 70 2.28 -12.97 -2.91
N MET A 71 2.01 -12.65 -1.64
CA MET A 71 0.93 -11.74 -1.26
C MET A 71 1.14 -10.34 -1.85
N GLY A 72 2.37 -9.80 -1.76
CA GLY A 72 2.73 -8.50 -2.32
C GLY A 72 2.63 -8.45 -3.85
N LEU A 73 3.13 -9.49 -4.53
CA LEU A 73 3.08 -9.60 -5.98
C LEU A 73 1.64 -9.63 -6.49
N THR A 74 0.80 -10.51 -5.92
CA THR A 74 -0.59 -10.65 -6.35
C THR A 74 -1.48 -9.49 -5.93
N ASN A 75 -1.27 -8.88 -4.75
CA ASN A 75 -2.12 -7.78 -4.27
C ASN A 75 -1.68 -6.38 -4.74
N ASN A 76 -0.40 -6.16 -5.05
CA ASN A 76 0.09 -4.80 -5.34
C ASN A 76 0.75 -4.67 -6.70
N ALA A 77 1.44 -5.70 -7.22
CA ALA A 77 2.17 -5.59 -8.47
C ALA A 77 1.35 -5.99 -9.71
N LEU A 78 0.50 -7.02 -9.59
CA LEU A 78 -0.34 -7.53 -10.68
C LEU A 78 -1.70 -6.83 -10.93
N PRO A 79 -2.37 -6.17 -9.96
CA PRO A 79 -3.71 -5.63 -10.20
C PRO A 79 -3.71 -4.26 -10.92
N PHE A 80 -2.66 -3.96 -11.70
CA PHE A 80 -2.54 -2.81 -12.58
C PHE A 80 -2.12 -3.30 -13.97
#